data_AF-A0A920L2P7-F1
#
_entry.id   AF-A0A920L2P7-F1
#
_cell.length_a   1.000
_cell.length_b   1.000
_cell.length_c   1.000
_cell.angle_alpha   90.00
_cell.angle_beta   90.00
_cell.angle_gamma   90.00
#
_symmetry.space_group_name_H-M   'P 1'
#
loop_
_entity.id
_entity.type
_entity.pdbx_description
1 polymer ?
#
loop_
_entity_poly.entity_id
_entity_poly.type
_entity_poly.pdbx_seq_one_letter_code
_entity_poly.pdbx_strand_id
1 'polypeptide(L)' 'MIPDAFLTPLWLIEHDRTSYSLTAIDLIDTRARYLGLESVVIGDEYLFYRDAYLQSREFEINDGVVEDDFDDFE' A
#
# COMPACT_ATOMS: atom_id res chain seq x y z
N MET A 1 1.03 1.95 -7.56
CA MET A 1 1.82 1.03 -8.42
C MET A 1 2.75 1.82 -9.35
N ILE A 2 3.78 1.20 -9.95
CA ILE A 2 4.70 1.87 -10.91
C ILE A 2 3.96 2.61 -12.05
N PRO A 3 2.86 2.05 -12.64
CA PRO A 3 2.04 2.79 -13.60
C PRO A 3 1.48 4.11 -13.04
N ASP A 4 1.02 4.12 -11.79
CA ASP A 4 0.43 5.31 -11.16
C ASP A 4 1.46 6.41 -10.95
N ALA A 5 2.74 6.04 -10.77
CA ALA A 5 3.82 7.02 -10.68
C ALA A 5 3.94 7.86 -11.96
N PHE A 6 3.62 7.29 -13.13
CA PHE A 6 3.56 8.03 -14.40
C PHE A 6 2.29 8.88 -14.55
N LEU A 7 1.22 8.55 -13.83
CA LEU A 7 -0.04 9.31 -13.82
C LEU A 7 -0.08 10.40 -12.74
N THR A 8 0.96 10.49 -11.92
CA THR A 8 1.03 11.44 -10.81
C THR A 8 1.37 12.85 -11.33
N PRO A 9 0.73 13.92 -10.83
CA PRO A 9 1.05 15.30 -11.24
C PRO A 9 2.49 15.74 -10.93
N LEU A 10 3.23 14.95 -10.14
CA LEU A 10 4.68 15.12 -9.93
C LEU A 10 5.46 15.12 -11.25
N TRP A 11 4.99 14.41 -12.27
CA TRP A 11 5.64 14.38 -13.58
C TRP A 11 5.59 15.73 -14.31
N LEU A 12 4.65 16.62 -13.96
CA LEU A 12 4.55 17.98 -14.51
C LEU A 12 5.57 18.95 -13.88
N ILE A 13 6.21 18.56 -12.78
CA ILE A 13 7.18 19.41 -12.08
C ILE A 13 8.56 19.17 -12.68
N GLU A 14 9.03 20.12 -13.50
CA GLU A 14 10.37 20.08 -14.12
C GLU A 14 11.50 20.28 -13.09
N HIS A 15 11.21 20.83 -11.91
CA HIS A 15 12.23 21.05 -10.88
C HIS A 15 12.51 19.78 -10.07
N ASP A 16 13.58 19.07 -10.44
CA ASP A 16 14.02 17.81 -9.81
C ASP A 16 14.01 17.85 -8.27
N ARG A 17 14.53 18.92 -7.67
CA ARG A 17 14.62 19.02 -6.20
C ARG A 17 13.25 19.07 -5.55
N THR A 18 12.29 19.77 -6.15
CA THR A 18 10.92 19.82 -5.64
C THR A 18 10.26 18.47 -5.78
N SER A 19 10.42 17.81 -6.93
CA SER A 19 9.87 16.47 -7.17
C SER A 19 10.39 15.46 -6.14
N TYR A 20 11.71 15.42 -5.91
CA TYR A 20 12.29 14.55 -4.87
C TYR A 20 11.81 14.91 -3.46
N SER A 21 11.68 16.21 -3.15
CA SER A 21 11.22 16.66 -1.84
C SER A 21 9.78 16.23 -1.58
N LEU A 22 8.91 16.33 -2.58
CA LEU A 22 7.51 15.91 -2.48
C LEU A 22 7.39 14.39 -2.33
N THR A 23 8.14 13.62 -3.12
CA THR A 23 8.19 12.15 -2.98
C THR A 23 8.71 11.74 -1.60
N ALA A 24 9.71 12.44 -1.06
CA ALA A 24 10.23 12.16 0.28
C ALA A 24 9.19 12.43 1.36
N ILE A 25 8.44 13.53 1.25
CA ILE A 25 7.35 13.87 2.19
C ILE A 25 6.24 12.82 2.12
N ASP A 26 5.82 12.43 0.92
CA ASP A 26 4.78 11.41 0.70
C ASP A 26 5.16 10.05 1.31
N LEU A 27 6.44 9.66 1.16
CA LEU A 27 6.97 8.44 1.77
C LEU A 27 6.94 8.51 3.31
N ILE A 28 7.31 9.65 3.90
CA ILE A 28 7.28 9.85 5.35
C ILE A 28 5.84 9.83 5.86
N ASP A 29 4.91 10.49 5.17
CA ASP A 29 3.49 10.50 5.53
C ASP A 29 2.89 9.10 5.49
N THR A 30 3.15 8.36 4.40
CA THR A 30 2.73 6.96 4.26
C THR A 30 3.25 6.12 5.43
N ARG A 31 4.51 6.29 5.83
CA ARG A 31 5.07 5.58 6.98
C ARG A 31 4.41 6.00 8.29
N ALA A 32 4.15 7.29 8.48
CA ALA A 32 3.49 7.79 9.68
C ALA A 32 2.08 7.21 9.86
N ARG A 33 1.34 7.01 8.77
CA ARG A 33 0.02 6.36 8.78
C ARG A 33 0.06 4.90 9.25
N TYR A 34 1.16 4.19 8.99
CA TYR A 34 1.31 2.79 9.40
C TYR A 34 1.90 2.59 10.79
N LEU A 35 2.55 3.59 11.38
CA LEU A 35 3.10 3.51 12.75
C LEU A 35 2.05 3.09 13.79
N GLY A 36 0.79 3.49 13.62
CA GLY A 36 -0.30 3.11 14.53
C GLY A 36 -0.82 1.69 14.33
N LEU A 37 -0.48 1.04 13.21
CA LEU A 37 -0.94 -0.31 12.86
C LEU A 37 0.11 -1.38 13.18
N GLU A 38 1.34 -1.00 13.53
CA GLU A 38 2.41 -1.92 13.91
C GLU A 38 2.02 -2.83 15.11
N SER A 39 1.17 -2.34 16.01
CA SER A 39 0.67 -3.14 17.15
C SER A 39 -0.29 -4.27 16.76
N VAL A 40 -0.80 -4.28 15.52
CA VAL A 40 -1.71 -5.31 14.99
C VAL A 40 -0.93 -6.47 14.37
N VAL A 41 0.37 -6.30 14.13
CA VAL A 41 1.24 -7.34 13.59
C VAL A 41 1.42 -8.44 14.63
N ILE A 42 1.01 -9.67 14.29
CA ILE A 42 1.11 -10.83 15.18
C ILE A 42 1.93 -11.93 14.49
N GLY A 43 2.89 -12.51 15.21
CA GLY A 43 3.68 -13.64 14.72
C GLY A 43 4.89 -13.19 13.90
N ASP A 44 5.05 -13.77 12.70
CA ASP A 44 6.15 -13.44 11.79
C ASP A 44 5.81 -12.18 10.98
N GLU A 45 6.59 -11.13 11.17
CA GLU A 45 6.39 -9.83 10.53
C GLU A 45 6.40 -9.93 9.00
N TYR A 46 7.33 -10.72 8.43
CA TYR A 46 7.46 -10.84 6.99
C TYR A 46 6.23 -11.53 6.37
N LEU A 47 5.79 -12.63 6.99
CA LEU A 47 4.60 -13.35 6.52
C LEU A 47 3.35 -12.47 6.63
N PHE A 48 3.16 -11.77 7.75
CA PHE A 48 2.02 -10.88 7.95
C PHE A 48 1.94 -9.79 6.86
N TYR A 49 3.02 -9.05 6.61
CA TYR A 49 3.02 -7.99 5.60
C TYR A 49 2.82 -8.54 4.18
N ARG A 50 3.43 -9.68 3.88
CA ARG A 50 3.28 -10.32 2.56
C ARG A 50 1.83 -10.72 2.31
N ASP A 51 1.19 -11.36 3.28
CA ASP A 51 -0.16 -11.88 3.12
C ASP A 51 -1.18 -10.72 3.06
N ALA A 52 -1.01 -9.68 3.87
CA ALA A 52 -1.79 -8.44 3.79
C ALA A 52 -1.65 -7.73 2.41
N TYR A 53 -0.42 -7.67 1.87
CA TYR A 53 -0.19 -7.11 0.54
C TYR A 53 -0.87 -7.93 -0.56
N LEU A 54 -0.79 -9.26 -0.50
CA LEU A 54 -1.44 -10.14 -1.48
C LEU A 54 -2.96 -10.02 -1.41
N GLN A 55 -3.54 -9.98 -0.21
CA GLN A 55 -4.97 -9.79 -0.02
C GLN A 55 -5.44 -8.43 -0.56
N SER A 56 -4.74 -7.34 -0.24
CA SER A 56 -5.06 -6.00 -0.74
C SER A 56 -4.98 -5.94 -2.26
N ARG A 57 -3.98 -6.58 -2.86
CA ARG A 57 -3.81 -6.62 -4.32
C ARG A 57 -4.92 -7.43 -4.98
N GLU A 58 -5.31 -8.56 -4.42
CA GLU A 58 -6.40 -9.39 -4.94
C GLU A 58 -7.73 -8.64 -4.84
N PHE A 59 -7.97 -7.94 -3.73
CA PHE A 59 -9.13 -7.06 -3.56
C PHE A 59 -9.18 -5.97 -4.62
N GLU A 60 -8.06 -5.31 -4.92
CA GLU A 60 -7.97 -4.29 -5.96
C GLU A 60 -8.18 -4.86 -7.38
N ILE A 61 -7.73 -6.08 -7.64
CA ILE A 61 -7.89 -6.74 -8.94
C ILE A 61 -9.34 -7.16 -9.19
N ASN A 62 -10.04 -7.63 -8.15
CA ASN A 62 -11.41 -8.11 -8.23
C ASN A 62 -12.46 -7.01 -7.98
N ASP A 63 -12.08 -5.73 -8.14
CA ASP A 63 -12.96 -4.56 -7.92
C ASP A 63 -13.67 -4.58 -6.56
N GLY A 64 -13.01 -5.13 -5.55
CA GLY A 64 -13.53 -5.23 -4.18
C GLY A 64 -14.47 -6.41 -3.93
N VAL A 65 -14.62 -7.34 -4.88
CA VAL A 65 -15.30 -8.62 -4.64
C VAL A 65 -14.35 -9.53 -3.86
N VAL A 66 -14.73 -9.85 -2.62
CA VAL A 66 -14.04 -10.81 -1.77
C VAL A 66 -14.86 -12.09 -1.79
N GLU A 67 -14.28 -13.18 -2.31
CA GLU A 67 -14.82 -14.53 -2.04
C GLU A 67 -14.53 -14.83 -0.56
N ASP A 68 -15.60 -14.89 0.24
CA ASP A 68 -15.52 -15.14 1.67
C ASP A 68 -15.54 -16.65 1.92
N ASP A 69 -14.38 -17.30 1.77
CA ASP A 69 -14.23 -18.74 2.03
C ASP A 69 -14.28 -19.07 3.55
N PHE A 70 -14.53 -18.08 4.42
CA PHE A 70 -14.63 -18.31 5.87
C PHE A 70 -15.95 -18.98 6.30
N ASP A 71 -16.98 -19.00 5.45
CA ASP A 71 -18.27 -19.63 5.74
C ASP A 71 -18.31 -21.14 5.43
N ASP A 72 -17.25 -21.71 4.84
CA ASP A 72 -17.21 -23.12 4.40
C ASP A 72 -16.70 -24.12 5.48
N PHE A 73 -16.65 -23.70 6.75
CA PHE A 73 -16.38 -24.60 7.89
C PHE A 73 -17.69 -25.15 8.51
N GLU A 74 -18.47 -25.92 7.74
CA GLU A 74 -19.47 -26.86 8.28
C GLU A 74 -18.92 -28.28 8.43
#